data_AF-A0AAE1X4U9-F1
#
_entry.id   AF-A0AAE1X4U9-F1
#
_cell.length_a   1.000
_cell.length_b   1.000
_cell.length_c   1.000
_cell.angle_alpha   90.00
_cell.angle_beta   90.00
_cell.angle_gamma   90.00
#
_symmetry.space_group_name_H-M   'P 1'
#
loop_
_entity.id
_entity.type
_entity.pdbx_description
1 polymer ?
#
loop_
_entity_poly.entity_id
_entity_poly.type
_entity_poly.pdbx_seq_one_letter_code
_entity_poly.pdbx_strand_id
1 'polypeptide(L)'
;MCIAVFIWKSHPIYPFLLLLNRDEFHNRPTTALSWWEDGEIVGGRDGRAGGTWLACTKDGKVAFVTNVREIPSHSQVKSRGDLPIRFLKRYILCLCFGILQSQKSPKEFAEELVAEADQYNGFNLIVADLCSMTMLYITNRPKDDGPSITEVAPGIHVLSNAKLDTPWPKVI
;
A
#
# COMPACT_ATOMS: atom_id res chain seq x y z
N MET A 1 9.57 5.54 -11.30
CA MET A 1 9.22 4.10 -11.15
C MET A 1 9.72 3.53 -9.82
N CYS A 2 8.87 3.41 -8.78
CA CYS A 2 9.27 3.02 -7.42
C CYS A 2 9.89 1.61 -7.27
N ILE A 3 10.64 1.41 -6.17
CA ILE A 3 11.13 0.11 -5.69
C ILE A 3 11.02 0.03 -4.17
N ALA A 4 10.68 -1.13 -3.65
CA ALA A 4 10.67 -1.47 -2.24
C ALA A 4 11.41 -2.79 -2.01
N VAL A 5 12.19 -2.85 -0.94
CA VAL A 5 12.84 -4.06 -0.44
C VAL A 5 12.41 -4.21 1.02
N PHE A 6 11.92 -5.38 1.40
CA PHE A 6 11.48 -5.59 2.77
C PHE A 6 11.74 -7.00 3.28
N ILE A 7 11.93 -7.12 4.58
CA ILE A 7 12.09 -8.38 5.29
C ILE A 7 10.86 -8.57 6.16
N TRP A 8 10.21 -9.72 6.03
CA TRP A 8 8.99 -10.06 6.75
C TRP A 8 9.18 -11.35 7.55
N LYS A 9 8.97 -11.30 8.87
CA LYS A 9 9.02 -12.48 9.78
C LYS A 9 10.29 -13.33 9.66
N SER A 10 11.41 -12.75 9.20
CA SER A 10 12.62 -13.50 8.87
C SER A 10 13.88 -12.96 9.55
N HIS A 11 13.88 -11.71 10.02
CA HIS A 11 15.01 -11.17 10.78
C HIS A 11 14.90 -11.55 12.27
N PRO A 12 16.00 -11.90 12.95
CA PRO A 12 16.01 -12.37 14.35
C PRO A 12 15.59 -11.33 15.41
N ILE A 13 15.35 -10.08 15.02
CA ILE A 13 15.14 -8.95 15.95
C ILE A 13 13.98 -8.10 15.46
N TYR A 14 13.96 -7.76 14.17
CA TYR A 14 12.94 -6.92 13.58
C TYR A 14 11.88 -7.78 12.88
N PRO A 15 10.61 -7.77 13.32
CA PRO A 15 9.55 -8.52 12.64
C PRO A 15 9.29 -8.03 11.21
N PHE A 16 9.61 -6.76 10.96
CA PHE A 16 9.47 -6.11 9.67
C PHE A 16 10.56 -5.04 9.47
N LEU A 17 11.21 -5.06 8.31
CA LEU A 17 12.11 -4.00 7.84
C LEU A 17 11.69 -3.60 6.43
N LEU A 18 11.60 -2.30 6.14
CA LEU A 18 11.19 -1.79 4.84
C LEU A 18 12.10 -0.65 4.39
N LEU A 19 12.58 -0.77 3.17
CA LEU A 19 13.26 0.26 2.41
C LEU A 19 12.42 0.54 1.17
N LEU A 20 11.99 1.79 0.97
CA LEU A 20 11.19 2.15 -0.19
C LEU A 20 11.71 3.44 -0.81
N ASN A 21 12.06 3.36 -2.08
CA ASN A 21 12.43 4.51 -2.89
C ASN A 21 11.29 4.86 -3.85
N ARG A 22 10.71 6.05 -3.65
CA ARG A 22 9.77 6.63 -4.61
C ARG A 22 10.54 7.32 -5.71
N ASP A 23 10.48 6.74 -6.90
CA ASP A 23 11.02 7.33 -8.11
C ASP A 23 9.84 7.93 -8.90
N GLU A 24 9.87 9.25 -9.10
CA GLU A 24 8.80 10.08 -9.66
C GLU A 24 9.39 11.33 -10.30
N PHE A 25 8.62 12.00 -11.18
CA PHE A 25 9.03 13.28 -11.77
C PHE A 25 9.39 14.33 -10.72
N HIS A 26 10.54 14.98 -10.91
CA HIS A 26 11.03 16.05 -10.03
C HIS A 26 10.04 17.21 -9.84
N ASN A 27 9.20 17.49 -10.84
CA ASN A 27 8.20 18.55 -10.79
C ASN A 27 6.88 18.13 -10.13
N ARG A 28 6.76 16.89 -9.65
CA ARG A 28 5.58 16.45 -8.89
C ARG A 28 5.75 16.84 -7.43
N PRO A 29 4.98 17.81 -6.91
CA PRO A 29 5.15 18.30 -5.55
C PRO A 29 4.86 17.20 -4.52
N THR A 30 5.61 17.22 -3.43
CA THR A 30 5.41 16.34 -2.27
C THR A 30 5.68 17.08 -0.99
N THR A 31 4.96 16.73 0.07
CA THR A 31 5.28 17.16 1.43
C THR A 31 6.25 16.18 2.07
N ALA A 32 7.18 16.70 2.88
CA ALA A 32 8.07 15.89 3.71
C ALA A 32 7.28 14.98 4.67
N LEU A 33 7.97 14.01 5.27
CA LEU A 33 7.39 13.10 6.26
C LEU A 33 6.75 13.91 7.40
N SER A 34 5.45 13.75 7.58
CA SER A 34 4.70 14.42 8.64
C SER A 34 3.54 13.56 9.11
N TRP A 35 3.05 13.87 10.31
CA TRP A 35 1.74 13.40 10.77
C TRP A 35 0.64 14.23 10.10
N TRP A 36 -0.44 13.56 9.67
CA TRP A 36 -1.61 14.15 9.03
C TRP A 36 -2.86 13.33 9.39
N GLU A 37 -4.04 13.79 8.95
CA GLU A 37 -5.34 13.22 9.36
C GLU A 37 -5.45 13.19 10.90
N ASP A 38 -5.41 14.38 11.51
CA ASP A 38 -5.44 14.60 12.97
C ASP A 38 -4.36 13.83 13.77
N GLY A 39 -3.28 13.43 13.08
CA GLY A 39 -2.14 12.76 13.68
C GLY A 39 -2.26 11.24 13.76
N GLU A 40 -3.16 10.65 12.96
CA GLU A 40 -3.34 9.20 12.88
C GLU A 40 -2.40 8.55 11.88
N ILE A 41 -2.09 9.23 10.77
CA ILE A 41 -1.26 8.72 9.68
C ILE A 41 0.06 9.48 9.63
N VAL A 42 1.18 8.75 9.52
CA VAL A 42 2.50 9.31 9.21
C VAL A 42 3.00 8.76 7.88
N GLY A 43 3.44 9.65 7.00
CA GLY A 43 3.92 9.28 5.67
C GLY A 43 4.24 10.51 4.82
N GLY A 44 4.82 10.29 3.65
CA GLY A 44 4.95 11.36 2.66
C GLY A 44 3.62 11.61 1.95
N ARG A 45 3.31 12.86 1.59
CA ARG A 45 2.06 13.23 0.92
C ARG A 45 2.30 13.75 -0.48
N ASP A 46 1.54 13.25 -1.44
CA ASP A 46 1.53 13.73 -2.82
C ASP A 46 0.80 15.08 -2.91
N GLY A 47 1.51 16.12 -3.34
CA GLY A 47 0.95 17.47 -3.45
C GLY A 47 0.03 17.69 -4.65
N ARG A 48 -0.05 16.74 -5.59
CA ARG A 48 -0.94 16.82 -6.76
C ARG A 48 -2.22 16.02 -6.56
N ALA A 49 -2.09 14.76 -6.14
CA ALA A 49 -3.22 13.84 -6.01
C ALA A 49 -3.72 13.68 -4.57
N GLY A 50 -3.03 14.25 -3.58
CA GLY A 50 -3.38 14.14 -2.15
C GLY A 50 -3.07 12.78 -1.52
N GLY A 51 -2.63 11.81 -2.33
CA GLY A 51 -2.30 10.43 -1.95
C GLY A 51 -1.01 10.25 -1.14
N THR A 52 -0.65 9.01 -0.86
CA THR A 52 0.68 8.61 -0.33
C THR A 52 1.22 7.38 -1.07
N TRP A 53 2.53 7.18 -1.02
CA TRP A 53 3.21 5.99 -1.54
C TRP A 53 3.62 5.01 -0.44
N LEU A 54 3.77 5.52 0.79
CA LEU A 54 4.15 4.77 1.99
C LEU A 54 3.69 5.57 3.20
N ALA A 55 2.90 4.92 4.05
CA ALA A 55 2.50 5.46 5.33
C ALA A 55 2.24 4.35 6.35
N CYS A 56 2.22 4.74 7.63
CA CYS A 56 1.81 3.89 8.73
C CYS A 56 0.99 4.67 9.76
N THR A 57 0.39 3.95 10.70
CA THR A 57 -0.38 4.49 11.81
C THR A 57 0.28 4.14 13.14
N LYS A 58 -0.16 4.80 14.22
CA LYS A 58 0.38 4.58 15.58
C LYS A 58 0.09 3.18 16.14
N ASP A 59 -0.96 2.53 15.66
CA ASP A 59 -1.39 1.18 16.06
C ASP A 59 -0.77 0.07 15.22
N GLY A 60 0.23 0.39 14.38
CA GLY A 60 1.05 -0.61 13.71
C GLY A 60 0.53 -1.09 12.36
N LYS A 61 -0.42 -0.38 11.74
CA LYS A 61 -0.73 -0.63 10.32
C LYS A 61 0.29 0.05 9.43
N VAL A 62 0.65 -0.62 8.34
CA VAL A 62 1.55 -0.11 7.31
C VAL A 62 0.94 -0.38 5.94
N ALA A 63 1.01 0.60 5.04
CA ALA A 63 0.68 0.36 3.64
C ALA A 63 1.61 1.11 2.69
N PHE A 64 1.94 0.46 1.59
CA PHE A 64 2.71 1.06 0.51
C PHE A 64 2.32 0.51 -0.85
N VAL A 65 2.52 1.34 -1.87
CA VAL A 65 2.08 1.05 -3.23
C VAL A 65 3.20 1.30 -4.23
N THR A 66 3.33 0.40 -5.20
CA THR A 66 4.14 0.62 -6.41
C THR A 66 3.26 0.53 -7.66
N ASN A 67 3.67 1.21 -8.72
CA ASN A 67 2.97 1.15 -10.00
C ASN A 67 3.38 -0.10 -10.76
N VAL A 68 2.41 -0.81 -11.35
CA VAL A 68 2.69 -1.81 -12.39
C VAL A 68 2.97 -1.07 -13.70
N ARG A 69 4.01 -1.49 -14.44
CA ARG A 69 4.34 -0.92 -15.75
C ARG A 69 3.37 -1.47 -16.80
N GLU A 70 2.49 -0.61 -17.30
CA GLU A 70 1.57 -0.93 -18.40
C GLU A 70 1.52 0.22 -19.41
N ILE A 71 1.32 -0.12 -20.69
CA ILE A 71 1.12 0.82 -21.80
C ILE A 71 -0.07 0.29 -22.62
N PRO A 72 -1.15 1.07 -22.83
CA PRO A 72 -1.39 2.44 -22.36
C PRO A 72 -1.84 2.51 -20.89
N SER A 73 -1.58 3.64 -20.24
CA SER A 73 -2.17 3.99 -18.94
C SER A 73 -3.36 4.93 -19.12
N HIS A 74 -4.44 4.74 -18.37
CA HIS A 74 -5.64 5.57 -18.46
C HIS A 74 -5.51 6.86 -17.62
N SER A 75 -5.96 8.00 -18.14
CA SER A 75 -5.83 9.31 -17.47
C SER A 75 -7.00 9.68 -16.55
N GLN A 76 -8.17 9.02 -16.71
CA GLN A 76 -9.40 9.32 -15.96
C GLN A 76 -9.70 8.33 -14.83
N VAL A 77 -8.66 7.72 -14.24
CA VAL A 77 -8.80 6.74 -13.14
C VAL A 77 -8.40 7.35 -11.79
N LYS A 78 -8.84 6.71 -10.70
CA LYS A 78 -8.47 7.12 -9.34
C LYS A 78 -6.94 7.03 -9.14
N SER A 79 -6.41 7.90 -8.29
CA SER A 79 -4.99 7.86 -7.91
C SER A 79 -4.70 6.64 -7.05
N ARG A 80 -3.71 5.83 -7.43
CA ARG A 80 -3.24 4.67 -6.64
C ARG A 80 -2.73 5.06 -5.26
N GLY A 81 -2.28 6.31 -5.08
CA GLY A 81 -1.86 6.81 -3.78
C GLY A 81 -3.00 6.99 -2.77
N ASP A 82 -4.25 6.88 -3.20
CA ASP A 82 -5.42 6.83 -2.31
C ASP A 82 -5.51 5.47 -1.56
N LEU A 83 -5.03 4.39 -2.18
CA LEU A 83 -5.16 3.04 -1.64
C LEU A 83 -4.54 2.87 -0.24
N PRO A 84 -3.29 3.32 0.04
CA PRO A 84 -2.74 3.21 1.38
C PRO A 84 -3.54 4.03 2.40
N ILE A 85 -4.01 5.22 2.03
CA ILE A 85 -4.81 6.08 2.93
C ILE A 85 -6.08 5.36 3.34
N ARG A 86 -6.78 4.74 2.38
CA ARG A 86 -8.03 4.05 2.64
C ARG A 86 -7.89 2.86 3.59
N PHE A 87 -6.76 2.15 3.55
CA PHE A 87 -6.48 1.07 4.50
C PHE A 87 -6.16 1.59 5.91
N LEU A 88 -5.43 2.71 5.97
CA LEU A 88 -4.94 3.31 7.22
C LEU A 88 -6.00 4.17 7.93
N LYS A 89 -7.00 4.66 7.21
CA LYS A 89 -8.06 5.49 7.79
C LYS A 89 -8.91 4.67 8.76
N ARG A 90 -9.18 5.29 9.90
CA ARG A 90 -10.08 4.78 10.92
C ARG A 90 -11.52 5.18 10.58
N TYR A 91 -12.45 4.24 10.75
CA TYR A 91 -13.86 4.50 10.50
C TYR A 91 -14.57 4.72 11.82
N ILE A 92 -15.29 5.84 11.91
CA ILE A 92 -16.19 6.12 13.02
C ILE A 92 -17.53 5.43 12.72
N LEU A 93 -17.87 4.41 13.50
CA LEU A 93 -19.19 3.79 13.49
C LEU A 93 -19.98 4.35 14.66
N CYS A 94 -21.05 5.09 14.36
CA CYS A 94 -22.03 5.50 15.36
C CYS A 94 -23.00 4.34 15.56
N LEU A 95 -22.93 3.68 16.71
CA LEU A 95 -23.86 2.63 17.12
C LEU A 95 -24.83 3.21 18.15
N CYS A 96 -26.03 2.64 18.28
CA CYS A 96 -27.05 3.09 19.23
C CYS A 96 -26.59 3.13 20.70
N PHE A 97 -25.46 2.50 21.04
CA PHE A 97 -24.86 2.44 22.38
C PHE A 97 -23.49 3.15 22.49
N GLY A 98 -23.04 3.88 21.47
CA GLY A 98 -21.79 4.64 21.53
C GLY A 98 -21.06 4.80 20.20
N ILE A 99 -19.98 5.57 20.21
CA ILE A 99 -19.10 5.76 19.06
C ILE A 99 -17.98 4.72 19.12
N LEU A 100 -17.93 3.79 18.16
CA LEU A 100 -16.84 2.83 18.02
C LEU A 100 -15.93 3.29 16.88
N GLN A 101 -14.65 3.48 17.17
CA GLN A 101 -13.65 3.67 16.12
C GLN A 101 -13.07 2.32 15.70
N SER A 102 -13.52 1.81 14.55
CA SER A 102 -13.10 0.51 13.99
C SER A 102 -12.07 0.67 12.88
N GLN A 103 -11.28 -0.37 12.70
CA GLN A 103 -10.27 -0.48 11.68
C GLN A 103 -10.40 -1.83 11.00
N LYS A 104 -10.42 -1.83 9.67
CA LYS A 104 -10.52 -3.08 8.89
C LYS A 104 -9.24 -3.89 9.02
N SER A 105 -9.36 -5.19 9.16
CA SER A 105 -8.23 -6.10 9.00
C SER A 105 -7.67 -6.00 7.57
N PRO A 106 -6.39 -6.39 7.33
CA PRO A 106 -5.85 -6.46 5.98
C PRO A 106 -6.74 -7.25 5.01
N LYS A 107 -7.33 -8.36 5.48
CA LYS A 107 -8.18 -9.25 4.69
C LYS A 107 -9.49 -8.59 4.27
N GLU A 108 -10.22 -8.01 5.21
CA GLU A 108 -11.49 -7.31 4.92
C GLU A 108 -11.27 -6.17 3.92
N PHE A 109 -10.20 -5.39 4.10
CA PHE A 109 -9.87 -4.32 3.16
C PHE A 109 -9.51 -4.86 1.76
N ALA A 110 -8.75 -5.96 1.69
CA ALA A 110 -8.37 -6.56 0.42
C ALA A 110 -9.59 -7.09 -0.37
N GLU A 111 -10.51 -7.77 0.32
CA GLU A 111 -11.74 -8.31 -0.27
C GLU A 111 -12.64 -7.20 -0.83
N GLU A 112 -12.77 -6.08 -0.13
CA GLU A 112 -13.49 -4.90 -0.64
C GLU A 112 -12.81 -4.26 -1.84
N LEU A 113 -11.48 -4.11 -1.80
CA LEU A 113 -10.71 -3.45 -2.85
C LEU A 113 -10.80 -4.21 -4.18
N VAL A 114 -10.88 -5.54 -4.14
CA VAL A 114 -11.04 -6.39 -5.32
C VAL A 114 -12.25 -5.97 -6.17
N ALA A 115 -13.35 -5.56 -5.54
CA ALA A 115 -14.59 -5.20 -6.23
C ALA A 115 -14.50 -3.89 -7.06
N GLU A 116 -13.49 -3.06 -6.81
CA GLU A 116 -13.30 -1.76 -7.48
C GLU A 116 -11.86 -1.56 -7.99
N ALA A 117 -11.10 -2.64 -8.08
CA ALA A 117 -9.70 -2.63 -8.49
C ALA A 117 -9.50 -2.15 -9.95
N ASP A 118 -10.56 -2.21 -10.75
CA ASP A 118 -10.65 -1.72 -12.13
C ASP A 118 -10.71 -0.19 -12.22
N GLN A 119 -11.07 0.50 -11.13
CA GLN A 119 -11.10 1.97 -11.06
C GLN A 119 -9.70 2.60 -10.96
N TYR A 120 -8.64 1.80 -10.94
CA TYR A 120 -7.24 2.21 -10.83
C TYR A 120 -6.43 1.63 -12.00
N ASN A 121 -5.42 2.38 -12.44
CA ASN A 121 -4.35 1.80 -13.27
C ASN A 121 -3.60 0.70 -12.49
N GLY A 122 -2.79 -0.09 -13.20
CA GLY A 122 -1.96 -1.14 -12.66
C GLY A 122 -1.22 -0.74 -11.38
N PHE A 123 -1.42 -1.51 -10.31
CA PHE A 123 -0.81 -1.30 -9.01
C PHE A 123 -0.38 -2.61 -8.34
N ASN A 124 0.58 -2.46 -7.45
CA ASN A 124 0.95 -3.43 -6.44
C ASN A 124 0.79 -2.74 -5.07
N LEU A 125 -0.06 -3.27 -4.22
CA LEU A 125 -0.34 -2.74 -2.91
C LEU A 125 0.06 -3.77 -1.86
N ILE A 126 0.80 -3.33 -0.86
CA ILE A 126 1.05 -4.09 0.37
C ILE A 126 0.28 -3.41 1.49
N VAL A 127 -0.53 -4.19 2.20
CA VAL A 127 -1.18 -3.80 3.44
C VAL A 127 -0.75 -4.75 4.55
N ALA A 128 -0.31 -4.19 5.66
CA ALA A 128 0.17 -4.96 6.80
C ALA A 128 -0.41 -4.43 8.09
N ASP A 129 -0.69 -5.34 9.01
CA ASP A 129 -0.96 -5.06 10.40
C ASP A 129 0.10 -5.79 11.23
N LEU A 130 0.98 -5.01 11.87
CA LEU A 130 2.09 -5.52 12.66
C LEU A 130 1.64 -6.06 14.03
N CYS A 131 0.45 -5.70 14.51
CA CYS A 131 -0.10 -6.26 15.75
C CYS A 131 -0.61 -7.69 15.52
N SER A 132 -1.36 -7.92 14.45
CA SER A 132 -1.81 -9.27 14.06
C SER A 132 -0.77 -10.05 13.24
N MET A 133 0.36 -9.42 12.92
CA MET A 133 1.42 -9.98 12.08
C MET A 133 0.87 -10.53 10.75
N THR A 134 -0.04 -9.80 10.12
CA THR A 134 -0.66 -10.18 8.84
C THR A 134 -0.24 -9.20 7.76
N MET A 135 0.19 -9.72 6.61
CA MET A 135 0.58 -8.90 5.46
C MET A 135 0.00 -9.49 4.18
N LEU A 136 -0.74 -8.66 3.43
CA LEU A 136 -1.32 -9.03 2.15
C LEU A 136 -0.73 -8.21 1.02
N TYR A 137 -0.46 -8.89 -0.07
CA TYR A 137 -0.13 -8.34 -1.37
C TYR A 137 -1.37 -8.37 -2.26
N ILE A 138 -1.71 -7.22 -2.84
CA ILE A 138 -2.87 -7.03 -3.71
C ILE A 138 -2.39 -6.41 -5.02
N THR A 139 -2.79 -6.98 -6.14
CA THR A 139 -2.52 -6.40 -7.46
C THR A 139 -3.73 -6.58 -8.37
N ASN A 140 -3.98 -5.59 -9.23
CA ASN A 140 -5.04 -5.64 -10.25
C ASN A 140 -4.52 -6.06 -11.64
N ARG A 141 -3.23 -6.40 -11.76
CA ARG A 141 -2.59 -6.84 -13.02
C ARG A 141 -1.72 -8.08 -12.86
N PRO A 142 -2.24 -9.20 -12.36
CA PRO A 142 -1.49 -10.42 -12.23
C PRO A 142 -1.33 -11.19 -13.56
N LYS A 143 -0.72 -10.63 -14.63
CA LYS A 143 -0.55 -11.31 -15.94
C LYS A 143 -1.87 -11.89 -16.53
N ASP A 144 -2.93 -11.09 -16.60
CA ASP A 144 -4.18 -11.36 -17.36
C ASP A 144 -5.37 -12.02 -16.64
N ASP A 145 -5.31 -12.28 -15.32
CA ASP A 145 -6.43 -12.86 -14.54
C ASP A 145 -6.86 -11.95 -13.37
N GLY A 146 -7.72 -10.95 -13.66
CA GLY A 146 -8.43 -10.14 -12.65
C GLY A 146 -7.57 -9.54 -11.52
N PRO A 147 -8.18 -8.99 -10.46
CA PRO A 147 -7.46 -8.65 -9.24
C PRO A 147 -7.15 -9.88 -8.38
N SER A 148 -5.95 -9.93 -7.79
CA SER A 148 -5.50 -11.03 -6.93
C SER A 148 -5.08 -10.55 -5.55
N ILE A 149 -5.37 -11.35 -4.52
CA ILE A 149 -4.91 -11.17 -3.14
C ILE A 149 -4.00 -12.36 -2.78
N THR A 150 -2.86 -12.10 -2.14
CA THR A 150 -1.93 -13.14 -1.68
C THR A 150 -1.36 -12.76 -0.34
N GLU A 151 -1.33 -13.72 0.60
CA GLU A 151 -0.62 -13.52 1.86
C GLU A 151 0.89 -13.56 1.62
N VAL A 152 1.62 -12.59 2.19
CA VAL A 152 3.07 -12.52 2.02
C VAL A 152 3.73 -13.51 2.97
N ALA A 153 4.42 -14.49 2.39
CA ALA A 153 5.19 -15.49 3.13
C ALA A 153 6.35 -14.83 3.90
N PRO A 154 6.84 -15.43 5.00
CA PRO A 154 8.07 -14.98 5.64
C PRO A 154 9.26 -15.02 4.67
N GLY A 155 10.08 -13.97 4.66
CA GLY A 155 11.24 -13.91 3.78
C GLY A 155 11.75 -12.49 3.49
N ILE A 156 12.65 -12.40 2.52
CA ILE A 156 13.11 -11.15 1.91
C ILE A 156 12.38 -11.00 0.60
N HIS A 157 11.75 -9.85 0.41
CA HIS A 157 10.96 -9.55 -0.78
C HIS A 157 11.41 -8.28 -1.45
N VAL A 158 11.22 -8.24 -2.77
CA VAL A 158 11.46 -7.06 -3.59
C VAL A 158 10.26 -6.78 -4.45
N LEU A 159 9.80 -5.53 -4.42
CA LEU A 159 8.66 -5.05 -5.18
C LEU A 159 9.05 -3.83 -5.99
N SER A 160 8.97 -3.93 -7.32
CA SER A 160 9.19 -2.79 -8.22
C SER A 160 7.97 -2.58 -9.11
N ASN A 161 8.12 -2.63 -10.44
CA ASN A 161 7.04 -2.31 -11.38
C ASN A 161 6.38 -3.53 -12.03
N ALA A 162 6.68 -4.71 -11.52
CA ALA A 162 6.05 -5.98 -11.88
C ALA A 162 5.51 -6.64 -10.60
N LYS A 163 5.15 -7.91 -10.67
CA LYS A 163 4.68 -8.68 -9.51
C LYS A 163 5.75 -8.75 -8.42
N LEU A 164 5.32 -9.01 -7.19
CA LEU A 164 6.21 -9.31 -6.06
C LEU A 164 7.25 -10.37 -6.45
N ASP A 165 8.51 -10.13 -6.11
CA ASP A 165 9.67 -11.00 -6.34
C ASP A 165 9.95 -11.35 -7.81
N THR A 166 9.42 -10.56 -8.74
CA THR A 166 9.77 -10.70 -10.16
C THR A 166 11.20 -10.22 -10.42
N PRO A 167 12.04 -10.99 -11.13
CA PRO A 167 13.34 -10.51 -11.62
C PRO A 167 13.11 -9.33 -12.58
N TRP A 168 13.28 -8.12 -12.07
CA TRP A 168 13.09 -6.87 -12.81
C TRP A 168 14.43 -6.16 -12.94
N PRO A 169 14.70 -5.37 -14.01
CA PRO A 169 16.02 -4.77 -14.21
C PRO A 169 16.54 -3.91 -13.04
N LYS A 170 15.67 -3.45 -12.14
CA LYS A 170 16.04 -2.69 -10.92
C LYS A 170 16.36 -3.57 -9.69
N VAL A 171 16.20 -4.88 -9.82
CA VAL A 171 16.25 -5.88 -8.74
C VAL A 171 17.40 -6.88 -8.97
N ILE A 172 18.11 -6.76 -10.10
CA ILE A 172 19.26 -7.59 -10.50
C ILE A 172 20.55 -6.82 -10.21
#